data_AF-B9TCS8-F1
#
_entry.id   AF-B9TCS8-F1
#
_cell.length_a   1.000
_cell.length_b   1.000
_cell.length_c   1.000
_cell.angle_alpha   90.00
_cell.angle_beta   90.00
_cell.angle_gamma   90.00
#
_symmetry.space_group_name_H-M   'P 1'
#
loop_
_entity.id
_entity.type
_entity.pdbx_description
1 polymer ?
#
loop_
_entity_poly.entity_id
_entity_poly.type
_entity_poly.pdbx_seq_one_letter_code
_entity_poly.pdbx_strand_id
1 'polypeptide(L)'
;MTCEAPPNAAIRQYDGRGIATAHTHACKARIRARKGNRYTVDQSCIDAGSGPGRRFVERQQVTVRDALTFTQTVRGSGTTYRYCPVYQLPAGLRDVVR
;
A
#
# COMPACT_ATOMS: atom_id res chain seq x y z
N MET A 1 5.83 -18.56 1.75
CA MET A 1 5.67 -17.77 0.51
C MET A 1 6.79 -16.76 0.48
N THR A 2 7.65 -16.84 -0.52
CA THR A 2 8.81 -15.97 -0.71
C THR A 2 8.36 -14.65 -1.33
N CYS A 3 8.92 -13.54 -0.88
CA CYS A 3 8.63 -12.20 -1.40
C CYS A 3 9.44 -11.86 -2.67
N GLU A 4 10.04 -12.88 -3.28
CA GLU A 4 11.08 -12.76 -4.32
C GLU A 4 10.50 -12.49 -5.71
N ALA A 5 9.24 -12.87 -5.97
CA ALA A 5 8.58 -12.70 -7.27
C ALA A 5 7.11 -12.27 -7.14
N PRO A 6 6.81 -11.11 -6.52
CA PRO A 6 5.43 -10.62 -6.47
C PRO A 6 4.99 -10.14 -7.86
N PRO A 7 3.73 -10.40 -8.28
CA PRO A 7 3.15 -9.74 -9.44
C PRO A 7 3.18 -8.22 -9.26
N ASN A 8 3.51 -7.46 -10.30
CA ASN A 8 3.65 -5.99 -10.21
C ASN A 8 2.40 -5.30 -9.60
N ALA A 9 1.21 -5.75 -9.99
CA ALA A 9 -0.06 -5.24 -9.47
C ALA A 9 -0.28 -5.47 -7.97
N ALA A 10 0.39 -6.49 -7.40
CA ALA A 10 0.32 -6.84 -5.98
C ALA A 10 1.31 -6.05 -5.11
N ILE A 11 2.22 -5.28 -5.72
CA ILE A 11 3.21 -4.50 -4.97
C ILE A 11 2.51 -3.34 -4.26
N ARG A 12 2.76 -3.25 -2.96
CA ARG A 12 2.35 -2.15 -2.10
C ARG A 12 3.59 -1.66 -1.35
N GLN A 13 3.88 -0.37 -1.47
CA GLN A 13 5.04 0.26 -0.84
C GLN A 13 4.54 1.21 0.24
N TYR A 14 5.08 1.08 1.45
CA TYR A 14 4.72 1.95 2.56
C TYR A 14 5.95 2.76 2.99
N ASP A 15 5.84 4.08 2.91
CA ASP A 15 6.92 5.04 3.20
C ASP A 15 6.73 5.75 4.56
N GLY A 16 5.87 5.23 5.43
CA GLY A 16 5.46 5.88 6.67
C GLY A 16 4.34 6.91 6.51
N ARG A 17 4.08 7.39 5.29
CA ARG A 17 3.06 8.43 5.00
C ARG A 17 1.84 7.86 4.28
N GLY A 18 2.01 6.87 3.42
CA GLY A 18 0.92 6.24 2.69
C GLY A 18 1.37 4.97 1.97
N ILE A 19 0.40 4.28 1.34
CA ILE A 19 0.62 3.04 0.61
C ILE A 19 0.58 3.32 -0.89
N ALA A 20 1.75 3.34 -1.54
CA ALA A 20 1.88 3.45 -2.99
C ALA A 20 1.75 2.09 -3.70
N THR A 21 1.42 2.16 -4.98
CA THR A 21 1.39 1.04 -5.94
C THR A 21 2.44 1.28 -7.03
N ALA A 22 2.66 0.31 -7.92
CA ALA A 22 3.54 0.49 -9.08
C ALA A 22 3.14 1.66 -10.01
N HIS A 23 1.89 2.14 -9.91
CA HIS A 23 1.35 3.21 -10.75
C HIS A 23 1.09 4.51 -9.99
N THR A 24 1.51 4.60 -8.72
CA THR A 24 1.25 5.78 -7.89
C THR A 24 2.45 6.16 -7.05
N HIS A 25 2.58 7.44 -6.72
CA HIS A 25 3.61 7.91 -5.79
C HIS A 25 3.11 9.12 -4.97
N ALA A 26 3.95 9.58 -4.04
CA ALA A 26 3.65 10.71 -3.14
C ALA A 26 2.31 10.56 -2.40
N CYS A 27 2.06 9.34 -1.91
CA CYS A 27 0.85 8.97 -1.22
C CYS A 27 0.82 9.50 0.22
N LYS A 28 -0.33 10.01 0.65
CA LYS A 28 -0.58 10.49 2.01
C LYS A 28 -1.88 9.88 2.52
N ALA A 29 -1.78 9.03 3.52
CA ALA A 29 -2.91 8.38 4.16
C ALA A 29 -3.40 9.20 5.37
N ARG A 30 -4.72 9.28 5.51
CA ARG A 30 -5.38 9.87 6.67
C ARG A 30 -6.46 8.93 7.18
N ILE A 31 -6.36 8.53 8.44
CA ILE A 31 -7.40 7.74 9.11
C ILE A 31 -8.61 8.67 9.35
N ARG A 32 -9.76 8.28 8.80
CA ARG A 32 -11.04 8.99 8.97
C ARG A 32 -11.86 8.43 10.12
N ALA A 33 -11.81 7.11 10.30
CA ALA A 33 -12.53 6.42 11.36
C ALA A 33 -11.80 5.12 11.73
N ARG A 34 -11.99 4.68 12.96
CA ARG A 34 -11.48 3.41 13.49
C ARG A 34 -12.60 2.69 14.23
N LYS A 35 -12.74 1.39 13.99
CA LYS A 35 -13.59 0.49 14.76
C LYS A 35 -12.82 -0.81 15.01
N GLY A 36 -12.30 -0.97 16.24
CA GLY A 36 -11.42 -2.07 16.59
C GLY A 36 -10.15 -2.08 15.70
N ASN A 37 -10.02 -3.13 14.90
CA ASN A 37 -8.91 -3.34 13.96
C ASN A 37 -9.23 -2.93 12.51
N ARG A 38 -10.42 -2.35 12.26
CA ARG A 38 -10.82 -1.83 10.95
C ARG A 38 -10.69 -0.30 10.92
N TYR A 39 -10.03 0.19 9.89
CA TYR A 39 -9.73 1.60 9.68
C TYR A 39 -10.34 2.05 8.35
N THR A 40 -11.08 3.15 8.37
CA THR A 40 -11.47 3.86 7.14
C THR A 40 -10.38 4.88 6.87
N VAL A 41 -9.73 4.76 5.72
CA VAL A 41 -8.58 5.58 5.33
C VAL A 41 -8.92 6.31 4.04
N ASP A 42 -8.69 7.62 4.02
CA ASP A 42 -8.59 8.36 2.78
C ASP A 42 -7.10 8.47 2.43
N GLN A 43 -6.75 8.09 1.21
CA GLN A 43 -5.38 8.20 0.73
C GLN A 43 -5.32 9.10 -0.49
N SER A 44 -4.46 10.11 -0.43
CA SER A 44 -4.19 10.99 -1.56
C SER A 44 -2.88 10.62 -2.23
N CYS A 45 -2.91 10.26 -3.52
CA CYS A 45 -1.73 9.88 -4.30
C CYS A 45 -1.66 10.66 -5.61
N ILE A 46 -0.50 10.63 -6.27
CA ILE A 46 -0.34 11.02 -7.67
C ILE A 46 -0.51 9.78 -8.54
N ASP A 47 -1.37 9.85 -9.55
CA ASP A 47 -1.65 8.78 -10.52
C ASP A 47 -0.57 8.71 -11.61
N ALA A 48 0.65 8.41 -11.18
CA ALA A 48 1.79 8.11 -12.02
C ALA A 48 2.80 7.30 -11.20
N GLY A 49 3.52 6.37 -11.81
CA GLY A 49 4.64 5.68 -11.12
C GLY A 49 5.79 6.63 -10.77
N SER A 50 5.99 7.68 -11.59
CA SER A 50 6.99 8.72 -11.39
C SER A 50 6.64 9.97 -12.21
N GLY A 51 7.17 11.13 -11.85
CA GLY A 51 7.01 12.37 -12.63
C GLY A 51 5.63 13.02 -12.46
N PRO A 52 5.21 13.91 -13.38
CA PRO A 52 3.94 14.60 -13.27
C PRO A 52 2.76 13.63 -13.42
N GLY A 53 1.70 13.88 -12.65
CA GLY A 53 0.48 13.10 -12.72
C GLY A 53 -0.65 13.78 -11.95
N ARG A 54 -1.89 13.33 -12.17
CA ARG A 54 -3.05 13.89 -11.47
C ARG A 54 -3.06 13.42 -10.03
N ARG A 55 -3.25 14.34 -9.09
CA ARG A 55 -3.53 13.98 -7.70
C ARG A 55 -4.98 13.53 -7.56
N PHE A 56 -5.19 12.39 -6.91
CA PHE A 56 -6.51 11.87 -6.60
C PHE A 56 -6.59 11.47 -5.13
N VAL A 57 -7.81 11.20 -4.67
CA VAL A 57 -8.08 10.68 -3.33
C VAL A 57 -8.90 9.41 -3.48
N GLU A 58 -8.45 8.33 -2.85
CA GLU A 58 -9.15 7.07 -2.79
C GLU A 58 -9.50 6.72 -1.35
N ARG A 59 -10.78 6.41 -1.13
CA ARG A 59 -11.23 5.88 0.15
C ARG A 59 -11.13 4.38 0.14
N GLN A 60 -10.54 3.85 1.20
CA GLN A 60 -10.31 2.44 1.39
C GLN A 60 -10.61 2.05 2.83
N GLN A 61 -10.78 0.76 3.03
CA GLN A 61 -10.83 0.19 4.37
C GLN A 61 -9.63 -0.72 4.57
N VAL A 62 -8.97 -0.57 5.70
CA VAL A 62 -7.83 -1.40 6.07
C VAL A 62 -8.21 -2.16 7.33
N THR A 63 -8.18 -3.48 7.27
CA THR A 63 -8.37 -4.34 8.44
C THR A 63 -7.03 -4.93 8.82
N VAL A 64 -6.50 -4.53 9.96
CA VAL A 64 -5.21 -5.02 10.47
C VAL A 64 -5.47 -6.33 11.21
N ARG A 65 -4.89 -7.43 10.74
CA ARG A 65 -5.03 -8.73 11.43
C ARG A 65 -3.98 -8.87 12.52
N ASP A 66 -2.74 -8.53 12.19
CA ASP A 66 -1.59 -8.57 13.07
C ASP A 66 -0.53 -7.56 12.60
N ALA A 67 0.65 -7.57 13.23
CA ALA A 67 1.73 -6.63 12.93
C ALA A 67 2.27 -6.73 11.49
N LEU A 68 2.05 -7.87 10.80
CA LEU A 68 2.59 -8.14 9.47
C LEU A 68 1.50 -8.35 8.42
N THR A 69 0.23 -8.48 8.80
CA THR A 69 -0.83 -8.87 7.87
C THR A 69 -2.00 -7.90 7.94
N PHE A 70 -2.43 -7.41 6.79
CA PHE A 70 -3.60 -6.56 6.67
C PHE A 70 -4.43 -6.89 5.44
N THR A 71 -5.73 -6.62 5.49
CA THR A 71 -6.62 -6.68 4.34
C THR A 71 -6.98 -5.26 3.92
N GLN A 72 -6.70 -4.92 2.66
CA GLN A 72 -7.10 -3.68 2.02
C GLN A 72 -8.37 -3.92 1.21
N THR A 73 -9.44 -3.18 1.48
CA THR A 73 -10.66 -3.19 0.68
C THR A 73 -10.82 -1.87 -0.05
N VAL A 74 -10.79 -1.92 -1.37
CA VAL A 74 -10.96 -0.77 -2.27
C VAL A 74 -12.15 -1.06 -3.18
N ARG A 75 -13.12 -0.15 -3.24
CA ARG A 75 -14.33 -0.28 -4.07
C ARG A 75 -15.07 -1.62 -3.92
N GLY A 76 -15.05 -2.21 -2.71
CA GLY A 76 -15.70 -3.48 -2.41
C GLY A 76 -14.80 -4.72 -2.57
N SER A 77 -13.69 -4.62 -3.31
CA SER A 77 -12.75 -5.73 -3.49
C SER A 77 -11.70 -5.74 -2.38
N GLY A 78 -11.66 -6.83 -1.60
CA GLY A 78 -10.70 -7.06 -0.52
C GLY A 78 -9.49 -7.88 -0.98
N THR A 79 -8.29 -7.38 -0.71
CA THR A 79 -7.03 -8.11 -0.95
C THR A 79 -6.24 -8.15 0.35
N THR A 80 -5.73 -9.33 0.71
CA THR A 80 -4.89 -9.49 1.90
C THR A 80 -3.43 -9.41 1.51
N TYR A 81 -2.69 -8.59 2.24
CA TYR A 81 -1.27 -8.35 2.08
C TYR A 81 -0.54 -8.80 3.34
N ARG A 82 0.68 -9.29 3.12
CA ARG A 82 1.64 -9.60 4.17
C ARG A 82 2.87 -8.73 3.96
N TYR A 83 3.41 -8.20 5.04
CA TYR A 83 4.65 -7.46 5.05
C TYR A 83 5.80 -8.36 4.62
N CYS A 84 6.55 -7.87 3.63
CA CYS A 84 7.76 -8.49 3.12
C CYS A 84 8.96 -7.71 3.66
N PRO A 85 9.81 -8.32 4.50
CA PRO A 85 11.04 -7.69 4.95
C PRO A 85 11.96 -7.36 3.77
N VAL A 86 12.71 -6.25 3.85
CA VAL A 86 13.59 -5.77 2.76
C VAL A 86 14.56 -6.85 2.27
N TYR A 87 15.11 -7.67 3.16
CA TYR A 87 16.03 -8.74 2.80
C TYR A 87 15.39 -9.87 1.97
N GLN A 88 14.06 -10.00 1.99
CA GLN A 88 13.31 -10.97 1.18
C GLN A 88 12.82 -10.38 -0.15
N LEU A 89 13.00 -9.07 -0.36
CA LEU A 89 12.60 -8.42 -1.62
C LEU A 89 13.63 -8.74 -2.71
N PRO A 90 13.21 -8.83 -3.99
CA PRO A 90 14.12 -8.86 -5.12
C PRO A 90 14.91 -7.55 -5.20
N ALA A 91 16.13 -7.61 -5.77
CA ALA A 91 17.09 -6.50 -5.78
C ALA A 91 16.46 -5.17 -6.22
N GLY A 92 15.72 -5.16 -7.33
CA GLY A 92 15.08 -3.95 -7.87
C GLY A 92 13.99 -3.32 -6.99
N LEU A 93 13.46 -4.03 -6.00
CA LEU A 93 12.51 -3.46 -5.03
C LEU A 93 13.19 -2.99 -3.74
N ARG A 94 14.41 -3.45 -3.45
CA ARG A 94 15.15 -3.02 -2.24
C ARG A 94 15.50 -1.54 -2.32
N ASP A 95 15.89 -1.07 -3.50
CA ASP A 95 16.34 0.32 -3.71
C ASP A 95 15.20 1.34 -3.59
N VAL A 96 13.95 0.89 -3.71
CA VAL A 96 12.75 1.74 -3.66
C VAL A 96 12.23 1.93 -2.22
N VAL A 97 12.66 1.09 -1.27
CA VAL A 97 12.16 1.06 0.12
C VAL A 97 13.07 1.84 1.09
N ARG A 98 13.80 2.85 0.58
CA ARG A 98 14.83 3.57 1.33
C ARG A 98 14.29 4.72 2.17
#